data_AF-A0A2G7FVR1-F1
#
_entry.id   AF-A0A2G7FVR1-F1
#
_cell.length_a   1.000
_cell.length_b   1.000
_cell.length_c   1.000
_cell.angle_alpha   90.00
_cell.angle_beta   90.00
_cell.angle_gamma   90.00
#
_symmetry.space_group_name_H-M   'P 1'
#
loop_
_entity.id
_entity.type
_entity.pdbx_description
1 polymer ?
#
loop_
_entity_poly.entity_id
_entity_poly.type
_entity_poly.pdbx_seq_one_letter_code
_entity_poly.pdbx_strand_id
1 'polypeptide(L)'
;MSQTSMATHANDGANTTMDANALPSSEQHRLAKKAKVDLNGVAKTLLITLIARAYDFSVPRPILGDPYAQDILDRLDFDLGKMTMTPFQMACIAVRTSRFDRWTSNFLQHNPNTTVLHLACGLDSRMNRVKWGENTRWVDIDLPEVIALRRKVQSTSLPGRDYSILGIDVLNEDWMHKFPLTSQYLS
;
A
#
# COMPACT_ATOMS: atom_id res chain seq x y z
N MET A 1 -65.05 31.50 33.18
CA MET A 1 -66.22 30.89 32.49
C MET A 1 -66.05 31.23 31.01
N SER A 2 -66.17 30.32 30.03
CA SER A 2 -66.49 28.88 30.07
C SER A 2 -65.61 28.08 29.09
N GLN A 3 -65.71 26.75 29.10
CA GLN A 3 -65.10 25.83 28.11
C GLN A 3 -66.10 25.50 26.96
N THR A 4 -65.72 24.57 26.04
CA THR A 4 -66.48 23.92 24.92
C THR A 4 -65.93 24.36 23.53
N SER A 5 -65.55 23.49 22.56
CA SER A 5 -65.37 22.02 22.49
C SER A 5 -64.47 21.61 21.28
N MET A 6 -64.42 20.30 20.98
CA MET A 6 -63.76 19.57 19.87
C MET A 6 -64.10 20.10 18.44
N ALA A 7 -63.43 19.73 17.34
CA ALA A 7 -62.49 18.62 17.04
C ALA A 7 -61.33 19.12 16.11
N THR A 8 -60.62 18.42 15.19
CA THR A 8 -60.76 17.09 14.51
C THR A 8 -59.37 16.54 14.07
N HIS A 9 -59.28 15.61 13.10
CA HIS A 9 -58.07 14.88 12.66
C HIS A 9 -57.43 15.39 11.35
N ALA A 10 -56.09 15.31 11.27
CA ALA A 10 -55.27 14.65 10.21
C ALA A 10 -53.79 14.76 10.63
N ASN A 11 -53.19 13.80 11.32
CA ASN A 11 -52.51 12.60 10.76
C ASN A 11 -51.58 12.88 9.57
N ASP A 12 -50.26 12.90 9.84
CA ASP A 12 -49.29 12.28 8.95
C ASP A 12 -48.11 11.70 9.76
N GLY A 13 -48.02 10.38 9.79
CA GLY A 13 -47.06 9.65 10.63
C GLY A 13 -45.78 9.31 9.87
N ALA A 14 -44.76 10.17 9.96
CA ALA A 14 -43.44 9.90 9.40
C ALA A 14 -42.77 8.71 10.12
N ASN A 15 -42.89 7.52 9.51
CA ASN A 15 -42.40 6.26 10.08
C ASN A 15 -40.87 6.15 9.98
N THR A 16 -40.16 6.70 10.97
CA THR A 16 -38.69 6.63 11.04
C THR A 16 -38.20 5.24 11.43
N THR A 17 -38.08 4.35 10.45
CA THR A 17 -37.38 3.07 10.60
C THR A 17 -35.89 3.32 10.84
N MET A 18 -35.44 3.20 12.10
CA MET A 18 -34.02 3.22 12.42
C MET A 18 -33.37 1.89 12.02
N ASP A 19 -32.52 1.90 11.00
CA ASP A 19 -31.65 0.76 10.66
C ASP A 19 -30.58 0.56 11.74
N ALA A 20 -30.95 -0.20 12.77
CA ALA A 20 -30.17 -0.41 13.99
C ALA A 20 -28.95 -1.34 13.82
N ASN A 21 -28.27 -1.29 12.67
CA ASN A 21 -27.12 -2.17 12.38
C ASN A 21 -26.02 -1.54 11.51
N ALA A 22 -26.00 -0.21 11.37
CA ALA A 22 -24.89 0.52 10.74
C ALA A 22 -23.79 0.85 11.78
N LEU A 23 -22.80 -0.05 11.94
CA LEU A 23 -21.63 0.22 12.78
C LEU A 23 -20.82 1.42 12.22
N PRO A 24 -20.23 2.28 13.09
CA PRO A 24 -19.46 3.45 12.65
C PRO A 24 -18.32 3.10 11.68
N SER A 25 -18.04 4.01 10.74
CA SER A 25 -16.98 3.83 9.72
C SER A 25 -15.58 3.57 10.29
N SER A 26 -15.32 4.01 11.52
CA SER A 26 -14.09 3.72 12.28
C SER A 26 -13.96 2.25 12.69
N GLU A 27 -15.06 1.54 12.97
CA GLU A 27 -15.03 0.10 13.26
C GLU A 27 -14.95 -0.75 11.99
N GLN A 28 -15.50 -0.27 10.87
CA GLN A 28 -15.38 -0.95 9.57
C GLN A 28 -13.91 -1.08 9.14
N HIS A 29 -13.06 -0.06 9.41
CA HIS A 29 -11.61 -0.16 9.23
C HIS A 29 -10.94 -1.18 10.17
N ARG A 30 -11.49 -1.39 11.38
CA ARG A 30 -10.93 -2.33 12.38
C ARG A 30 -11.24 -3.81 12.08
N LEU A 31 -12.11 -4.09 11.11
CA LEU A 31 -12.51 -5.45 10.70
C LEU A 31 -11.82 -5.95 9.42
N ALA A 32 -10.92 -5.16 8.83
CA ALA A 32 -10.06 -5.62 7.74
C ALA A 32 -9.17 -6.78 8.22
N LYS A 33 -9.41 -8.00 7.70
CA LYS A 33 -8.70 -9.22 8.09
C LYS A 33 -7.22 -9.13 7.72
N LYS A 34 -6.39 -8.72 8.69
CA LYS A 34 -4.93 -8.58 8.56
C LYS A 34 -4.29 -9.79 7.87
N ALA A 35 -3.33 -9.52 7.00
CA ALA A 35 -2.59 -10.55 6.28
C ALA A 35 -1.52 -11.18 7.19
N LYS A 36 -1.69 -12.47 7.51
CA LYS A 36 -0.69 -13.27 8.23
C LYS A 36 0.60 -13.40 7.42
N VAL A 37 1.73 -13.26 8.11
CA VAL A 37 3.08 -13.50 7.56
C VAL A 37 3.84 -14.46 8.46
N ASP A 38 4.43 -15.49 7.86
CA ASP A 38 5.44 -16.32 8.52
C ASP A 38 6.83 -15.67 8.41
N LEU A 39 7.65 -15.73 9.46
CA LEU A 39 8.87 -14.92 9.61
C LEU A 39 10.14 -15.65 9.13
N ASN A 40 10.00 -16.54 8.14
CA ASN A 40 11.08 -17.37 7.62
C ASN A 40 11.68 -16.80 6.32
N GLY A 41 12.99 -16.98 6.14
CA GLY A 41 13.73 -16.63 4.93
C GLY A 41 13.46 -15.21 4.42
N VAL A 42 13.00 -15.12 3.16
CA VAL A 42 12.70 -13.86 2.44
C VAL A 42 11.75 -12.96 3.23
N ALA A 43 10.70 -13.52 3.85
CA ALA A 43 9.66 -12.75 4.54
C ALA A 43 10.21 -11.93 5.73
N LYS A 44 11.25 -12.42 6.42
CA LYS A 44 11.93 -11.67 7.48
C LYS A 44 12.62 -10.41 6.94
N THR A 45 13.33 -10.56 5.82
CA THR A 45 14.04 -9.44 5.16
C THR A 45 13.06 -8.38 4.63
N LEU A 46 11.93 -8.80 4.06
CA LEU A 46 10.87 -7.89 3.61
C LEU A 46 10.40 -6.96 4.74
N LEU A 47 10.00 -7.55 5.87
CA LEU A 47 9.46 -6.84 7.02
C LEU A 47 10.51 -5.95 7.70
N ILE A 48 11.77 -6.39 7.79
CA ILE A 48 12.90 -5.57 8.24
C ILE A 48 12.97 -4.24 7.47
N THR A 49 12.83 -4.27 6.13
CA THR A 49 12.86 -3.02 5.35
C THR A 49 11.58 -2.18 5.52
N LEU A 50 10.43 -2.81 5.74
CA LEU A 50 9.16 -2.11 5.93
C LEU A 50 9.13 -1.37 7.27
N ILE A 51 9.46 -2.07 8.36
CA ILE A 51 9.49 -1.54 9.73
C ILE A 51 10.48 -0.38 9.85
N ALA A 52 11.64 -0.47 9.19
CA ALA A 52 12.60 0.64 9.17
C ALA A 52 12.03 1.91 8.51
N ARG A 53 11.22 1.79 7.45
CA ARG A 53 10.56 2.93 6.79
C ARG A 53 9.39 3.48 7.60
N ALA A 54 8.60 2.62 8.24
CA ALA A 54 7.52 3.02 9.14
C ALA A 54 8.07 3.73 10.40
N TYR A 55 9.16 3.21 10.99
CA TYR A 55 9.88 3.86 12.08
C TYR A 55 10.43 5.24 11.67
N ASP A 56 11.07 5.33 10.49
CA ASP A 56 11.54 6.61 9.96
C ASP A 56 10.40 7.62 9.78
N PHE A 57 9.24 7.21 9.25
CA PHE A 57 8.05 8.05 9.15
C PHE A 57 7.53 8.53 10.52
N SER A 58 7.70 7.72 11.59
CA SER A 58 7.20 8.05 12.93
C SER A 58 8.04 9.05 13.73
N VAL A 59 9.31 9.31 13.36
CA VAL A 59 10.18 10.21 14.13
C VAL A 59 10.02 11.68 13.74
N PRO A 60 10.25 12.67 14.63
CA PRO A 60 9.97 14.09 14.37
C PRO A 60 10.73 14.75 13.21
N ARG A 61 11.75 14.08 12.65
CA ARG A 61 12.49 14.51 11.45
C ARG A 61 12.85 13.27 10.61
N PRO A 62 11.93 12.79 9.74
CA PRO A 62 12.16 11.62 8.90
C PRO A 62 13.24 11.87 7.84
N ILE A 63 13.90 10.80 7.39
CA ILE A 63 14.90 10.82 6.29
C ILE A 63 14.25 10.48 4.94
N LEU A 64 13.23 9.61 4.97
CA LEU A 64 12.43 9.20 3.82
C LEU A 64 10.98 9.69 3.97
N GLY A 65 10.38 9.47 5.15
CA GLY A 65 8.99 9.86 5.42
C GLY A 65 7.97 9.14 4.53
N ASP A 66 7.98 7.80 4.55
CA ASP A 66 7.11 6.94 3.73
C ASP A 66 5.81 6.59 4.50
N PRO A 67 4.71 7.34 4.34
CA PRO A 67 3.46 7.07 5.06
C PRO A 67 2.89 5.69 4.70
N TYR A 68 3.04 5.29 3.44
CA TYR A 68 2.57 4.00 2.95
C TYR A 68 3.24 2.83 3.68
N ALA A 69 4.48 2.98 4.15
CA ALA A 69 5.13 1.95 4.95
C ALA A 69 4.35 1.64 6.24
N GLN A 70 3.76 2.65 6.88
CA GLN A 70 2.89 2.49 8.04
C GLN A 70 1.53 1.86 7.63
N ASP A 71 0.88 2.38 6.57
CA ASP A 71 -0.39 1.83 6.05
C ASP A 71 -0.31 0.34 5.71
N ILE A 72 0.85 -0.11 5.21
CA ILE A 72 1.12 -1.51 4.89
C ILE A 72 1.34 -2.30 6.19
N LEU A 73 2.10 -1.76 7.13
CA LEU A 73 2.44 -2.42 8.40
C LEU A 73 1.19 -2.71 9.23
N ASP A 74 0.25 -1.75 9.28
CA ASP A 74 -1.01 -1.89 10.01
C ASP A 74 -1.95 -2.94 9.42
N ARG A 75 -1.76 -3.34 8.15
CA ARG A 75 -2.53 -4.40 7.49
C ARG A 75 -1.94 -5.81 7.71
N LEU A 76 -0.79 -5.92 8.38
CA LEU A 76 -0.11 -7.19 8.61
C LEU A 76 -0.41 -7.75 10.01
N ASP A 77 -0.46 -9.08 10.10
CA ASP A 77 -0.54 -9.85 11.36
C ASP A 77 0.80 -10.56 11.56
N PHE A 78 1.66 -9.95 12.38
CA PHE A 78 3.03 -10.40 12.67
C PHE A 78 3.49 -9.87 14.04
N ASP A 79 4.54 -10.48 14.59
CA ASP A 79 5.10 -10.13 15.90
C ASP A 79 6.32 -9.20 15.78
N LEU A 80 6.14 -7.93 16.16
CA LEU A 80 7.21 -6.92 16.24
C LEU A 80 8.32 -7.28 17.24
N GLY A 81 7.99 -7.99 18.33
CA GLY A 81 8.95 -8.35 19.38
C GLY A 81 10.04 -9.32 18.93
N LYS A 82 9.86 -9.97 17.77
CA LYS A 82 10.86 -10.85 17.13
C LYS A 82 11.90 -10.11 16.28
N MET A 83 11.90 -8.77 16.26
CA MET A 83 12.75 -7.96 15.37
C MET A 83 13.75 -7.11 16.16
N THR A 84 15.04 -7.40 16.03
CA THR A 84 16.13 -6.66 16.67
C THR A 84 16.81 -5.73 15.66
N MET A 85 16.44 -4.45 15.67
CA MET A 85 17.15 -3.38 14.94
C MET A 85 17.40 -2.18 15.85
N THR A 86 18.56 -1.55 15.71
CA THR A 86 18.83 -0.24 16.33
C THR A 86 18.24 0.89 15.48
N PRO A 87 17.95 2.07 16.08
CA PRO A 87 17.55 3.26 15.32
C PRO A 87 18.55 3.64 14.22
N PHE A 88 19.86 3.39 14.42
CA PHE A 88 20.88 3.60 13.40
C PHE A 88 20.71 2.64 12.20
N GLN A 89 20.45 1.36 12.43
CA GLN A 89 20.20 0.40 11.34
C GLN A 89 18.94 0.76 10.55
N MET A 90 17.88 1.22 11.23
CA MET A 90 16.65 1.69 10.57
C MET A 90 16.90 2.96 9.75
N ALA A 91 17.66 3.93 10.30
CA ALA A 91 18.09 5.12 9.58
C ALA A 91 18.95 4.79 8.34
N CYS A 92 19.86 3.81 8.42
CA CYS A 92 20.62 3.36 7.25
C CYS A 92 19.73 2.81 6.13
N ILE A 93 18.64 2.10 6.47
CA ILE A 93 17.66 1.62 5.50
C ILE A 93 16.88 2.79 4.88
N ALA A 94 16.44 3.77 5.70
CA ALA A 94 15.75 4.97 5.21
C ALA A 94 16.64 5.83 4.29
N VAL A 95 17.91 6.07 4.65
CA VAL A 95 18.92 6.73 3.79
C VAL A 95 19.09 5.98 2.47
N ARG A 96 19.19 4.65 2.51
CA ARG A 96 19.33 3.82 1.31
C ARG A 96 18.11 3.94 0.39
N THR A 97 16.89 3.85 0.93
CA THR A 97 15.65 4.01 0.16
C THR A 97 15.53 5.43 -0.41
N SER A 98 15.77 6.47 0.40
CA SER A 98 15.76 7.88 -0.03
C SER A 98 16.78 8.15 -1.16
N ARG A 99 17.95 7.51 -1.10
CA ARG A 99 18.96 7.56 -2.18
C ARG A 99 18.47 6.90 -3.48
N PHE A 100 17.84 5.72 -3.41
CA PHE A 100 17.24 5.07 -4.58
C PHE A 100 16.12 5.92 -5.19
N ASP A 101 15.20 6.43 -4.37
CA ASP A 101 14.08 7.25 -4.82
C ASP A 101 14.56 8.53 -5.53
N ARG A 102 15.62 9.16 -5.02
CA ARG A 102 16.29 10.29 -5.68
C ARG A 102 16.91 9.90 -7.02
N TRP A 103 17.57 8.74 -7.12
CA TRP A 103 18.14 8.25 -8.39
C TRP A 103 17.06 7.94 -9.42
N THR A 104 15.98 7.23 -9.05
CA THR A 104 14.86 6.93 -9.94
C THR A 104 14.15 8.21 -10.39
N SER A 105 13.89 9.15 -9.49
CA SER A 105 13.28 10.45 -9.83
C SER A 105 14.14 11.25 -10.81
N ASN A 106 15.46 11.29 -10.60
CA ASN A 106 16.38 11.98 -11.49
C ASN A 106 16.51 11.31 -12.86
N PHE A 107 16.50 9.97 -12.93
CA PHE A 107 16.49 9.26 -14.20
C PHE A 107 15.23 9.57 -15.02
N LEU A 108 14.05 9.48 -14.38
CA LEU A 108 12.76 9.70 -15.03
C LEU A 108 12.56 11.14 -15.52
N GLN A 109 13.11 12.14 -14.80
CA GLN A 109 13.12 13.54 -15.24
C GLN A 109 13.82 13.75 -16.60
N HIS A 110 14.77 12.88 -16.96
CA HIS A 110 15.53 12.96 -18.22
C HIS A 110 15.06 11.93 -19.26
N ASN A 111 14.22 10.96 -18.88
CA ASN A 111 13.81 9.83 -19.72
C ASN A 111 12.30 9.57 -19.58
N PRO A 112 11.42 10.46 -20.09
CA PRO A 112 9.97 10.42 -19.80
C PRO A 112 9.25 9.18 -20.36
N ASN A 113 9.76 8.61 -21.46
CA ASN A 113 9.22 7.44 -22.15
C ASN A 113 10.05 6.20 -21.77
N THR A 114 9.81 5.64 -20.57
CA THR A 114 10.64 4.60 -19.94
C THR A 114 9.77 3.47 -19.37
N THR A 115 10.26 2.22 -19.40
CA THR A 115 9.73 1.15 -18.53
C THR A 115 10.64 0.98 -17.32
N VAL A 116 10.10 1.18 -16.12
CA VAL A 116 10.76 0.92 -14.83
C VAL A 116 10.51 -0.52 -14.42
N LEU A 117 11.58 -1.30 -14.30
CA LEU A 117 11.53 -2.64 -13.69
C LEU A 117 12.08 -2.56 -12.27
N HIS A 118 11.21 -2.72 -11.29
CA HIS A 118 11.55 -2.72 -9.87
C HIS A 118 11.66 -4.17 -9.40
N LEU A 119 12.85 -4.76 -9.57
CA LEU A 119 13.13 -6.15 -9.24
C LEU A 119 13.30 -6.34 -7.73
N ALA A 120 12.81 -7.47 -7.20
CA ALA A 120 12.68 -7.74 -5.77
C ALA A 120 11.97 -6.59 -5.02
N CYS A 121 10.84 -6.13 -5.57
CA CYS A 121 10.11 -4.94 -5.08
C CYS A 121 9.63 -5.06 -3.63
N GLY A 122 9.48 -6.29 -3.12
CA GLY A 122 9.02 -6.62 -1.80
C GLY A 122 7.72 -5.90 -1.41
N LEU A 123 7.77 -5.27 -0.24
CA LEU A 123 6.73 -4.39 0.28
C LEU A 123 7.11 -2.90 0.15
N ASP A 124 8.01 -2.53 -0.78
CA ASP A 124 8.40 -1.14 -1.04
C ASP A 124 7.32 -0.42 -1.89
N SER A 125 6.81 0.69 -1.35
CA SER A 125 5.73 1.55 -1.88
C SER A 125 6.20 2.59 -2.92
N ARG A 126 7.43 2.46 -3.46
CA ARG A 126 8.09 3.47 -4.32
C ARG A 126 7.19 4.10 -5.39
N MET A 127 6.38 3.29 -6.07
CA MET A 127 5.46 3.72 -7.13
C MET A 127 4.41 4.77 -6.69
N ASN A 128 4.11 4.89 -5.39
CA ASN A 128 3.25 5.93 -4.82
C ASN A 128 3.99 7.26 -4.51
N ARG A 129 5.29 7.19 -4.17
CA ARG A 129 6.05 8.33 -3.59
C ARG A 129 7.10 8.94 -4.52
N VAL A 130 7.62 8.19 -5.48
CA VAL A 130 8.38 8.72 -6.62
C VAL A 130 7.39 9.25 -7.65
N LYS A 131 7.65 10.44 -8.21
CA LYS A 131 6.84 10.97 -9.33
C LYS A 131 7.35 10.41 -10.66
N TRP A 132 6.44 9.86 -11.46
CA TRP A 132 6.70 9.32 -12.80
C TRP A 132 5.73 9.89 -13.85
N GLY A 133 6.10 9.83 -15.13
CA GLY A 133 5.29 10.37 -16.23
C GLY A 133 4.13 9.46 -16.63
N GLU A 134 3.21 9.97 -17.45
CA GLU A 134 2.10 9.17 -18.00
C GLU A 134 2.60 8.18 -19.07
N ASN A 135 3.63 8.58 -19.83
CA ASN A 135 4.35 7.71 -20.78
C ASN A 135 5.39 6.78 -20.10
N THR A 136 5.46 6.77 -18.77
CA THR A 136 6.32 5.86 -18.02
C THR A 136 5.50 4.63 -17.61
N ARG A 137 5.97 3.43 -17.93
CA ARG A 137 5.41 2.17 -17.43
C ARG A 137 6.14 1.75 -16.17
N TRP A 138 5.43 1.32 -15.13
CA TRP A 138 6.02 0.82 -13.89
C TRP A 138 5.63 -0.64 -13.64
N VAL A 139 6.63 -1.52 -13.49
CA VAL A 139 6.41 -2.92 -13.15
C VAL A 139 7.20 -3.30 -11.90
N ASP A 140 6.47 -3.63 -10.84
CA ASP A 140 7.03 -4.23 -9.62
C ASP A 140 7.11 -5.76 -9.81
N ILE A 141 8.30 -6.34 -9.62
CA ILE A 141 8.57 -7.76 -9.84
C ILE A 141 9.17 -8.39 -8.58
N ASP A 142 8.61 -9.50 -8.13
CA ASP A 142 9.10 -10.31 -7.01
C ASP A 142 8.59 -11.75 -7.10
N LEU A 143 8.99 -12.62 -6.18
CA LEU A 143 8.53 -13.99 -6.08
C LEU A 143 6.99 -14.08 -5.96
N PRO A 144 6.33 -15.11 -6.52
CA PRO A 144 4.87 -15.21 -6.55
C PRO A 144 4.18 -15.05 -5.19
N GLU A 145 4.76 -15.60 -4.12
CA GLU A 145 4.26 -15.50 -2.74
C GLU A 145 4.41 -14.09 -2.15
N VAL A 146 5.45 -13.35 -2.54
CA VAL A 146 5.66 -11.95 -2.13
C VAL A 146 4.65 -11.03 -2.81
N ILE A 147 4.38 -11.26 -4.09
CA ILE A 147 3.31 -10.59 -4.82
C ILE A 147 1.93 -10.98 -4.26
N ALA A 148 1.71 -12.26 -3.91
CA ALA A 148 0.48 -12.71 -3.26
C ALA A 148 0.28 -12.13 -1.84
N LEU A 149 1.35 -11.72 -1.16
CA LEU A 149 1.27 -10.89 0.04
C LEU A 149 0.95 -9.43 -0.30
N ARG A 150 1.69 -8.82 -1.24
CA ARG A 150 1.50 -7.42 -1.71
C ARG A 150 0.04 -7.14 -2.09
N ARG A 151 -0.61 -8.08 -2.82
CA ARG A 151 -2.04 -8.02 -3.20
C ARG A 151 -3.03 -7.92 -2.03
N LYS A 152 -2.63 -8.26 -0.79
CA LYS A 152 -3.48 -8.19 0.41
C LYS A 152 -3.32 -6.88 1.18
N VAL A 153 -2.24 -6.12 0.92
CA VAL A 153 -1.83 -4.98 1.75
C VAL A 153 -1.54 -3.68 0.98
N GLN A 154 -1.45 -3.74 -0.36
CA GLN A 154 -1.21 -2.59 -1.23
C GLN A 154 -2.13 -2.61 -2.46
N SER A 155 -2.38 -1.43 -3.04
CA SER A 155 -3.01 -1.29 -4.35
C SER A 155 -2.17 -1.97 -5.43
N THR A 156 -2.82 -2.74 -6.30
CA THR A 156 -2.17 -3.55 -7.35
C THR A 156 -2.27 -2.93 -8.74
N SER A 157 -2.80 -1.72 -8.80
CA SER A 157 -3.04 -0.89 -9.99
C SER A 157 -3.19 0.57 -9.53
N LEU A 158 -3.01 1.51 -10.46
CA LEU A 158 -3.22 2.94 -10.22
C LEU A 158 -4.11 3.48 -11.35
N PRO A 159 -5.24 4.15 -11.06
CA PRO A 159 -6.12 4.70 -12.08
C PRO A 159 -5.39 5.70 -13.01
N GLY A 160 -5.59 5.56 -14.32
CA GLY A 160 -4.96 6.41 -15.33
C GLY A 160 -3.44 6.22 -15.48
N ARG A 161 -2.89 5.09 -15.03
CA ARG A 161 -1.43 4.82 -15.01
C ARG A 161 -1.10 3.38 -15.40
N ASP A 162 -0.05 3.21 -16.20
CA ASP A 162 0.49 1.89 -16.53
C ASP A 162 1.37 1.36 -15.38
N TYR A 163 0.70 0.92 -14.31
CA TYR A 163 1.31 0.22 -13.17
C TYR A 163 0.81 -1.23 -13.12
N SER A 164 1.74 -2.17 -13.01
CA SER A 164 1.46 -3.60 -12.88
C SER A 164 2.41 -4.29 -11.90
N ILE A 165 2.00 -5.46 -11.39
CA ILE A 165 2.81 -6.28 -10.46
C ILE A 165 2.88 -7.73 -10.95
N LEU A 166 4.08 -8.30 -11.03
CA LEU A 166 4.34 -9.62 -11.63
C LEU A 166 5.03 -10.56 -10.64
N GLY A 167 4.45 -11.75 -10.44
CA GLY A 167 5.02 -12.83 -9.65
C GLY A 167 5.98 -13.65 -10.50
N ILE A 168 7.27 -13.27 -10.53
CA ILE A 168 8.31 -13.89 -11.34
C ILE A 168 9.59 -13.98 -10.51
N ASP A 169 10.15 -15.19 -10.40
CA ASP A 169 11.52 -15.36 -9.90
C ASP A 169 12.51 -14.85 -10.96
N VAL A 170 13.24 -13.79 -10.62
CA VAL A 170 14.23 -13.14 -11.50
C VAL A 170 15.60 -13.82 -11.46
N LEU A 171 15.78 -14.86 -10.63
CA LEU A 171 16.96 -15.73 -10.64
C LEU A 171 16.82 -16.91 -11.61
N ASN A 172 15.61 -17.16 -12.11
CA ASN A 172 15.35 -18.14 -13.16
C ASN A 172 15.72 -17.53 -14.53
N GLU A 173 16.59 -18.19 -15.31
CA GLU A 173 17.16 -17.61 -16.55
C GLU A 173 16.08 -17.19 -17.58
N ASP A 174 14.97 -17.92 -17.66
CA ASP A 174 13.82 -17.61 -18.54
C ASP A 174 12.94 -16.44 -18.06
N TRP A 175 13.28 -15.72 -16.98
CA TRP A 175 12.40 -14.70 -16.40
C TRP A 175 12.01 -13.59 -17.39
N MET A 176 12.93 -13.21 -18.29
CA MET A 176 12.65 -12.20 -19.31
C MET A 176 11.67 -12.68 -20.38
N HIS A 177 11.62 -13.99 -20.68
CA HIS A 177 10.60 -14.56 -21.57
C HIS A 177 9.20 -14.57 -20.93
N LYS A 178 9.13 -14.44 -19.61
CA LYS A 178 7.88 -14.33 -18.82
C LYS A 178 7.46 -12.88 -18.60
N PHE A 179 8.27 -11.90 -19.02
CA PHE A 179 7.96 -10.48 -18.90
C PHE A 179 7.13 -9.99 -20.11
N PRO A 180 5.92 -9.43 -19.91
CA PRO A 180 5.11 -8.88 -20.99
C PRO A 180 5.71 -7.57 -21.50
N LEU A 181 6.36 -7.60 -22.67
CA LEU A 181 7.07 -6.46 -23.27
C LEU A 181 6.16 -5.25 -23.53
N THR A 182 4.91 -5.47 -23.93
CA THR A 182 3.90 -4.43 -24.19
C THR A 182 3.08 -4.08 -22.94
N SER A 183 2.49 -2.88 -22.96
CA SER A 183 1.45 -2.50 -21.99
C SER A 183 0.16 -3.26 -22.25
N GLN A 184 -0.54 -3.66 -21.18
CA GLN A 184 -1.89 -4.23 -21.26
C GLN A 184 -2.99 -3.15 -21.47
N TYR A 185 -2.60 -1.88 -21.63
CA TYR A 185 -3.50 -0.73 -21.81
C TYR A 185 -3.29 0.00 -23.15
N LEU A 186 -2.58 -0.62 -24.11
CA LEU A 186 -2.29 -0.08 -25.44
C LEU A 186 -2.79 -0.99 -26.58
N SER A 187 -3.97 -1.58 -26.40
CA SER A 187 -4.69 -2.43 -27.37
C SER A 187 -6.09 -1.91 -27.63
#